data_AF-A0A927Z1B8-F1
#
_entry.id   AF-A0A927Z1B8-F1
#
_cell.length_a   1.000
_cell.length_b   1.000
_cell.length_c   1.000
_cell.angle_alpha   90.00
_cell.angle_beta   90.00
_cell.angle_gamma   90.00
#
_symmetry.space_group_name_H-M   'P 1'
#
loop_
_entity.id
_entity.type
_entity.pdbx_description
1 polymer ?
#
loop_
_entity_poly.entity_id
_entity_poly.type
_entity_poly.pdbx_seq_one_letter_code
_entity_poly.pdbx_strand_id
1 'polypeptide(L)'
;MYKNILITISEDNFEYDVQSLVKAFFQKSEVVLWRNKSEDVIYDLSVNLNIEADKITFSVYSEDVNDGEVISIDYDNRKETKNRLKRAMYNVLSRISGKELPWGTLTGIRPTKIPMELVENGESDEEIYRYMKDTYLVSDEKIALAKDIARYEYDILKDIRYTDGYSLYIGIPFCPTTCLYCSFTSYPISTYRKKADAYVEALCKEIDYMADRFRGQILNTVYIGGGTPTTLEPEQLDKLLGKVREKYDFSSVKEFTVEAGRPDSITEDKLKVLMKYGVTRISINPQTMKQETLDIIGRRHTVEQVKDAFKLARELGFDNINMDFIVGLPDETIEDVRNTMEEVLKLNPDSITVHSLAIKRAARLNIFKDKYAEMTMENNAEIMNLTAEYATKMNMAPYYLYRQKNMAGNMENVGYARKNKEGIYNILIMEDKQTIVALGAGASTKYVYPTGGRVERQVNVKDVDLYIDKIDETIEKKESFFNEHHKQ
;
A
#
# COMPACT_ATOMS: atom_id res chain seq x y z
N MET A 1 -13.40 28.28 -4.15
CA MET A 1 -12.79 26.94 -4.28
C MET A 1 -13.16 26.42 -5.65
N TYR A 2 -12.17 26.13 -6.50
CA TYR A 2 -12.38 25.69 -7.88
C TYR A 2 -13.03 24.31 -7.92
N LYS A 3 -14.10 24.13 -8.68
CA LYS A 3 -14.82 22.87 -8.85
C LYS A 3 -14.34 22.09 -10.08
N ASN A 4 -14.08 22.78 -11.19
CA ASN A 4 -13.78 22.15 -12.48
C ASN A 4 -12.51 22.74 -13.07
N ILE A 5 -11.44 21.94 -13.11
CA ILE A 5 -10.12 22.37 -13.56
C ILE A 5 -9.82 21.75 -14.92
N LEU A 6 -9.54 22.59 -15.91
CA LEU A 6 -9.15 22.16 -17.24
C LEU A 6 -7.63 22.20 -17.39
N ILE A 7 -7.01 21.11 -17.81
CA ILE A 7 -5.58 21.01 -18.08
C ILE A 7 -5.36 20.95 -19.59
N THR A 8 -4.62 21.91 -20.14
CA THR A 8 -4.19 21.93 -21.55
C THR A 8 -2.68 21.73 -21.62
N ILE A 9 -2.23 20.79 -22.44
CA ILE A 9 -0.81 20.46 -22.61
C ILE A 9 -0.53 20.37 -24.10
N SER A 10 0.51 21.06 -24.57
CA SER A 10 0.88 21.04 -26.00
C SER A 10 1.48 19.72 -26.46
N GLU A 11 2.15 18.97 -25.56
CA GLU A 11 2.70 17.63 -25.83
C GLU A 11 2.53 16.67 -24.63
N ASP A 12 2.27 15.39 -24.90
CA ASP A 12 1.91 14.40 -23.87
C ASP A 12 3.03 14.05 -22.86
N ASN A 13 4.27 14.53 -23.07
CA ASN A 13 5.47 14.13 -22.33
C ASN A 13 5.44 14.42 -20.81
N PHE A 14 4.58 15.35 -20.36
CA PHE A 14 4.46 15.75 -18.94
C PHE A 14 3.06 15.55 -18.35
N GLU A 15 2.15 14.91 -19.08
CA GLU A 15 0.73 14.82 -18.73
C GLU A 15 0.51 14.28 -17.31
N TYR A 16 1.19 13.18 -16.98
CA TYR A 16 1.05 12.54 -15.68
C TYR A 16 1.51 13.43 -14.53
N ASP A 17 2.64 14.10 -14.69
CA ASP A 17 3.23 14.94 -13.64
C ASP A 17 2.36 16.16 -13.36
N VAL A 18 1.87 16.81 -14.43
CA VAL A 18 0.97 17.96 -14.34
C VAL A 18 -0.33 17.56 -13.66
N GLN A 19 -0.98 16.51 -14.16
CA GLN A 19 -2.26 16.07 -13.63
C GLN A 19 -2.16 15.63 -12.17
N SER A 20 -1.09 14.91 -11.81
CA SER A 20 -0.90 14.41 -10.45
C SER A 20 -0.70 15.54 -9.45
N LEU A 21 0.08 16.57 -9.81
CA LEU A 21 0.36 17.68 -8.91
C LEU A 21 -0.86 18.60 -8.76
N VAL A 22 -1.56 18.93 -9.85
CA VAL A 22 -2.81 19.71 -9.80
C VAL A 22 -3.85 19.01 -8.91
N LYS A 23 -4.04 17.70 -9.08
CA LYS A 23 -4.94 16.91 -8.23
C LYS A 23 -4.54 16.91 -6.75
N ALA A 24 -3.25 16.99 -6.43
CA ALA A 24 -2.78 17.01 -5.05
C ALA A 24 -3.18 18.31 -4.32
N PHE A 25 -3.16 19.45 -5.01
CA PHE A 25 -3.61 20.75 -4.47
C PHE A 25 -5.14 20.88 -4.44
N PHE A 26 -5.83 20.29 -5.41
CA PHE A 26 -7.27 20.45 -5.65
C PHE A 26 -8.04 19.11 -5.59
N GLN A 27 -7.91 18.39 -4.47
CA GLN A 27 -8.44 17.03 -4.31
C GLN A 27 -9.97 16.90 -4.46
N LYS A 28 -10.72 17.96 -4.14
CA LYS A 28 -12.19 18.00 -4.25
C LYS A 28 -12.67 18.44 -5.63
N SER A 29 -11.76 18.82 -6.53
CA SER A 29 -12.07 19.35 -7.85
C SER A 29 -12.06 18.25 -8.90
N GLU A 30 -12.93 18.38 -9.90
CA GLU A 30 -12.88 17.57 -11.10
C GLU A 30 -11.77 18.10 -12.02
N VAL A 31 -10.72 17.29 -12.22
CA VAL A 31 -9.56 17.66 -13.05
C VAL A 31 -9.62 16.92 -14.38
N VAL A 32 -9.82 17.66 -15.46
CA VAL A 32 -10.08 17.15 -16.82
C VAL A 32 -8.97 17.63 -17.76
N LEU A 33 -8.53 16.76 -18.67
CA LEU A 33 -7.61 17.14 -19.75
C LEU A 33 -8.39 17.74 -20.92
N TRP A 34 -7.81 18.69 -21.64
CA TRP A 34 -8.43 19.35 -22.81
C TRP A 34 -9.06 18.37 -23.80
N ARG A 35 -8.39 17.24 -24.09
CA ARG A 35 -8.90 16.19 -24.99
C ARG A 35 -10.21 15.53 -24.53
N ASN A 36 -10.54 15.65 -23.24
CA ASN A 36 -11.75 15.11 -22.62
C ASN A 36 -12.69 16.23 -22.16
N LYS A 37 -12.52 17.45 -22.68
CA LYS A 37 -13.35 18.60 -22.34
C LYS A 37 -14.81 18.34 -22.72
N SER A 38 -15.73 18.65 -21.81
CA SER A 38 -17.17 18.69 -22.08
C SER A 38 -17.59 20.14 -22.38
N GLU A 39 -18.41 20.33 -23.41
CA GLU A 39 -18.98 21.65 -23.74
C GLU A 39 -20.02 22.11 -22.70
N ASP A 40 -20.63 21.16 -21.98
CA ASP A 40 -21.67 21.42 -20.97
C ASP A 40 -21.10 21.79 -19.59
N VAL A 41 -19.77 21.78 -19.43
CA VAL A 41 -19.08 22.04 -18.15
C VAL A 41 -18.36 23.37 -18.18
N ILE A 42 -18.67 24.23 -17.20
CA ILE A 42 -17.92 25.46 -16.94
C ILE A 42 -16.68 25.10 -16.12
N TYR A 43 -15.51 25.40 -16.67
CA TYR A 43 -14.22 25.24 -16.00
C TYR A 43 -13.82 26.56 -15.34
N ASP A 44 -13.67 26.54 -14.02
CA ASP A 44 -13.39 27.73 -13.20
C ASP A 44 -11.89 27.96 -12.95
N LEU A 45 -11.04 27.03 -13.38
CA LEU A 45 -9.59 27.17 -13.41
C LEU A 45 -9.02 26.48 -14.66
N SER A 46 -8.13 27.14 -15.38
CA SER A 46 -7.40 26.59 -16.52
C SER A 46 -5.92 26.50 -16.20
N VAL A 47 -5.35 25.31 -16.34
CA VAL A 47 -3.92 25.04 -16.18
C VAL A 47 -3.35 24.73 -17.55
N ASN A 48 -2.38 25.52 -18.01
CA ASN A 48 -1.80 25.40 -19.34
C ASN A 48 -0.31 25.13 -19.26
N LEU A 49 0.14 24.14 -20.01
CA LEU A 49 1.55 23.83 -20.23
C LEU A 49 1.86 23.97 -21.72
N ASN A 50 2.60 25.02 -22.08
CA ASN A 50 3.10 25.23 -23.43
C ASN A 50 4.59 24.85 -23.50
N ILE A 51 4.92 23.91 -24.37
CA ILE A 51 6.28 23.41 -24.58
C ILE A 51 6.77 23.97 -25.92
N GLU A 52 7.86 24.75 -25.85
CA GLU A 52 8.58 25.29 -27.00
C GLU A 52 9.97 24.60 -27.10
N ALA A 53 10.76 24.96 -28.11
CA ALA A 53 12.04 24.28 -28.38
C ALA A 53 13.09 24.43 -27.26
N ASP A 54 13.04 25.49 -26.46
CA ASP A 54 14.05 25.81 -25.44
C ASP A 54 13.46 26.07 -24.04
N LYS A 55 12.13 26.13 -23.93
CA LYS A 55 11.45 26.49 -22.69
C LYS A 55 10.08 25.83 -22.56
N ILE A 56 9.64 25.70 -21.32
CA ILE A 56 8.28 25.29 -20.96
C ILE A 56 7.65 26.45 -20.19
N THR A 57 6.49 26.90 -20.64
CA THR A 57 5.66 27.89 -19.95
C THR A 57 4.53 27.18 -19.23
N PHE A 58 4.55 27.23 -17.90
CA PHE A 58 3.43 26.80 -17.06
C PHE A 58 2.62 28.02 -16.66
N SER A 59 1.30 27.96 -16.81
CA SER A 59 0.43 29.08 -16.44
C SER A 59 -0.92 28.59 -15.93
N VAL A 60 -1.52 29.36 -15.02
CA VAL A 60 -2.80 29.08 -14.41
C VAL A 60 -3.67 30.34 -14.49
N TYR A 61 -4.88 30.17 -15.03
CA TYR A 61 -5.83 31.26 -15.26
C TYR A 61 -7.19 30.95 -14.65
N SER A 62 -7.78 31.93 -13.96
CA SER A 62 -9.20 32.01 -13.62
C SER A 62 -9.65 33.49 -13.74
N GLU A 63 -10.87 33.81 -13.32
CA GLU A 63 -11.35 35.21 -13.30
C GLU A 63 -10.46 36.13 -12.44
N ASP A 64 -9.97 35.60 -11.30
CA ASP A 64 -9.17 36.35 -10.33
C ASP A 64 -7.68 35.98 -10.33
N VAL A 65 -7.27 35.00 -11.13
CA VAL A 65 -5.91 34.46 -11.14
C VAL A 65 -5.31 34.52 -12.53
N ASN A 66 -4.09 35.06 -12.61
CA ASN A 66 -3.21 34.95 -13.75
C ASN A 66 -1.78 34.86 -13.21
N ASP A 67 -1.28 33.63 -13.05
CA ASP A 67 0.06 33.34 -12.52
C ASP A 67 0.70 32.25 -13.38
N GLY A 68 2.02 32.21 -13.41
CA GLY A 68 2.76 31.29 -14.25
C GLY A 68 4.25 31.47 -14.10
N GLU A 69 4.99 30.46 -14.54
CA GLU A 69 6.44 30.44 -14.52
C GLU A 69 6.96 29.82 -15.82
N VAL A 70 8.11 30.31 -16.26
CA VAL A 70 8.81 29.82 -17.45
C VAL A 70 10.08 29.12 -17.00
N ILE A 71 10.32 27.91 -17.48
CA ILE A 71 11.52 27.13 -17.19
C ILE A 71 12.24 26.77 -18.48
N SER A 72 13.58 26.75 -18.45
CA SER A 72 14.39 26.30 -19.59
C SER A 72 14.44 24.77 -19.69
N ILE A 73 14.54 24.27 -20.92
CA ILE A 73 14.69 22.84 -21.21
C ILE A 73 16.17 22.49 -21.33
N ASP A 74 16.58 21.50 -20.54
CA ASP A 74 17.84 20.79 -20.70
C ASP A 74 17.54 19.38 -21.24
N TYR A 75 17.89 19.15 -22.51
CA TYR A 75 17.67 17.87 -23.18
C TYR A 75 18.67 16.79 -22.76
N ASP A 76 19.86 17.20 -22.31
CA ASP A 76 20.90 16.30 -21.81
C ASP A 76 20.55 15.81 -20.40
N ASN A 77 19.81 16.62 -19.63
CA ASN A 77 19.30 16.26 -18.31
C ASN A 77 17.77 16.37 -18.20
N ARG A 78 17.08 15.43 -18.86
CA ARG A 78 15.61 15.32 -18.80
C ARG A 78 15.06 15.21 -17.37
N LYS A 79 15.77 14.55 -16.46
CA LYS A 79 15.36 14.40 -15.05
C LYS A 79 15.31 15.76 -14.36
N GLU A 80 16.32 16.59 -14.56
CA GLU A 80 16.37 17.92 -13.97
C GLU A 80 15.36 18.88 -14.61
N THR A 81 15.18 18.85 -15.94
CA THR A 81 14.11 19.60 -16.61
C THR A 81 12.74 19.30 -16.00
N LYS A 82 12.45 18.02 -15.76
CA LYS A 82 11.22 17.57 -15.11
C LYS A 82 11.10 18.08 -13.66
N ASN A 83 12.19 18.09 -12.89
CA ASN A 83 12.18 18.61 -11.53
C ASN A 83 11.97 20.14 -11.50
N ARG A 84 12.59 20.90 -12.41
CA ARG A 84 12.38 22.35 -12.56
C ARG A 84 10.92 22.67 -12.86
N LEU A 85 10.33 21.96 -13.82
CA LEU A 85 8.91 22.10 -14.13
C LEU A 85 8.04 21.85 -12.90
N LYS A 86 8.27 20.75 -12.17
CA LYS A 86 7.51 20.43 -10.96
C LYS A 86 7.62 21.50 -9.88
N ARG A 87 8.81 22.06 -9.66
CA ARG A 87 9.02 23.14 -8.68
C ARG A 87 8.28 24.41 -9.09
N ALA A 88 8.38 24.81 -10.36
CA ALA A 88 7.66 25.96 -10.89
C ALA A 88 6.14 25.80 -10.73
N MET A 89 5.63 24.63 -11.11
CA MET A 89 4.22 24.27 -10.90
C MET A 89 3.81 24.31 -9.43
N TYR A 90 4.61 23.72 -8.54
CA TYR A 90 4.33 23.70 -7.10
C TYR A 90 4.24 25.11 -6.53
N ASN A 91 5.17 25.99 -6.89
CA ASN A 91 5.20 27.36 -6.41
C ASN A 91 3.95 28.14 -6.83
N VAL A 92 3.59 28.08 -8.12
CA VAL A 92 2.36 28.72 -8.65
C VAL A 92 1.11 28.15 -7.97
N LEU A 93 0.98 26.81 -7.90
CA LEU A 93 -0.18 26.16 -7.30
C LEU A 93 -0.29 26.42 -5.78
N SER A 94 0.84 26.51 -5.07
CA SER A 94 0.90 26.87 -3.66
C SER A 94 0.39 28.29 -3.44
N ARG A 95 0.85 29.28 -4.22
CA ARG A 95 0.37 30.67 -4.16
C ARG A 95 -1.13 30.77 -4.40
N ILE A 96 -1.64 30.08 -5.42
CA ILE A 96 -3.07 30.12 -5.80
C ILE A 96 -3.97 29.44 -4.77
N SER A 97 -3.52 28.31 -4.23
CA SER A 97 -4.33 27.52 -3.29
C SER A 97 -4.18 27.98 -1.84
N GLY A 98 -3.12 28.72 -1.51
CA GLY A 98 -2.73 29.07 -0.14
C GLY A 98 -2.31 27.87 0.69
N LYS A 99 -1.85 26.78 0.06
CA LYS A 99 -1.53 25.51 0.71
C LYS A 99 -0.12 25.07 0.37
N GLU A 100 0.51 24.37 1.32
CA GLU A 100 1.72 23.61 1.08
C GLU A 100 1.43 22.11 1.22
N LEU A 101 2.09 21.28 0.41
CA LEU A 101 1.94 19.83 0.49
C LEU A 101 3.12 19.26 1.30
N PRO A 102 2.91 18.39 2.31
CA PRO A 102 3.99 17.85 3.13
C PRO A 102 5.09 17.13 2.33
N TRP A 103 4.70 16.50 1.22
CA TRP A 103 5.60 15.78 0.30
C TRP A 103 6.09 16.62 -0.89
N GLY A 104 5.81 17.94 -0.90
CA GLY A 104 6.20 18.84 -1.97
C GLY A 104 5.73 18.37 -3.34
N THR A 105 6.68 18.22 -4.26
CA THR A 105 6.47 17.78 -5.65
C THR A 105 6.39 16.24 -5.80
N LEU A 106 6.63 15.47 -4.74
CA LEU A 106 6.57 14.02 -4.80
C LEU A 106 5.10 13.57 -4.86
N THR A 107 4.73 12.91 -5.94
CA THR A 107 3.40 12.33 -6.17
C THR A 107 3.42 10.80 -6.35
N GLY A 108 4.61 10.20 -6.22
CA GLY A 108 4.83 8.76 -6.35
C GLY A 108 4.32 7.96 -5.15
N ILE A 109 4.13 6.66 -5.36
CA ILE A 109 3.69 5.69 -4.33
C ILE A 109 4.75 5.54 -3.24
N ARG A 110 6.04 5.62 -3.55
CA ARG A 110 7.09 5.32 -2.57
C ARG A 110 8.13 6.42 -2.49
N PRO A 111 7.92 7.44 -1.64
CA PRO A 111 8.88 8.53 -1.52
C PRO A 111 10.21 8.10 -0.88
N THR A 112 10.27 6.97 -0.17
CA THR A 112 11.49 6.45 0.48
C THR A 112 12.52 5.89 -0.47
N LYS A 113 12.17 5.57 -1.73
CA LYS A 113 13.15 5.08 -2.72
C LYS A 113 14.28 6.09 -2.94
N ILE A 114 13.97 7.38 -2.92
CA ILE A 114 14.95 8.44 -3.14
C ILE A 114 16.00 8.48 -2.01
N PRO A 115 15.63 8.63 -0.72
CA PRO A 115 16.60 8.57 0.35
C PRO A 115 17.28 7.20 0.45
N MET A 116 16.59 6.09 0.13
CA MET A 116 17.22 4.77 0.10
C MET A 116 18.37 4.68 -0.93
N GLU A 117 18.16 5.15 -2.17
CA GLU A 117 19.22 5.20 -3.19
C GLU A 117 20.42 6.06 -2.74
N LEU A 118 20.16 7.18 -2.06
CA LEU A 118 21.22 8.05 -1.53
C LEU A 118 21.97 7.39 -0.36
N VAL A 119 21.25 6.70 0.54
CA VAL A 119 21.85 5.89 1.61
C VAL A 119 22.75 4.81 1.04
N GLU A 120 22.30 4.10 0.00
CA GLU A 120 23.09 3.07 -0.70
C GLU A 120 24.34 3.63 -1.36
N ASN A 121 24.30 4.88 -1.84
CA ASN A 121 25.44 5.59 -2.41
C ASN A 121 26.40 6.20 -1.36
N GLY A 122 26.09 6.06 -0.06
CA GLY A 122 26.93 6.55 1.03
C GLY A 122 26.74 8.02 1.38
N GLU A 123 25.68 8.66 0.90
CA GLU A 123 25.36 10.06 1.21
C GLU A 123 25.06 10.25 2.71
N SER A 124 25.49 11.39 3.24
CA SER A 124 25.22 11.79 4.62
C SER A 124 23.76 12.24 4.81
N ASP A 125 23.31 12.25 6.06
CA ASP A 125 21.97 12.70 6.41
C ASP A 125 21.69 14.16 5.99
N GLU A 126 22.72 15.01 5.99
CA GLU A 126 22.62 16.41 5.57
C GLU A 126 22.50 16.54 4.04
N GLU A 127 23.24 15.71 3.29
CA GLU A 127 23.13 15.64 1.82
C GLU A 127 21.75 15.14 1.40
N ILE A 128 21.25 14.08 2.03
CA ILE A 128 19.90 13.56 1.81
C ILE A 128 18.86 14.64 2.12
N TYR A 129 19.01 15.35 3.24
CA TYR A 129 18.11 16.42 3.62
C TYR A 129 18.05 17.52 2.56
N ARG A 130 19.20 18.08 2.18
CA ARG A 130 19.28 19.14 1.17
C ARG A 130 18.73 18.68 -0.16
N TYR A 131 19.08 17.48 -0.60
CA TYR A 131 18.58 16.94 -1.86
C TYR A 131 17.05 16.83 -1.86
N MET A 132 16.45 16.31 -0.80
CA MET A 132 14.99 16.19 -0.67
C MET A 132 14.31 17.57 -0.57
N LYS A 133 14.90 18.50 0.18
CA LYS A 133 14.38 19.86 0.38
C LYS A 133 14.43 20.67 -0.91
N ASP A 134 15.60 20.75 -1.53
CA ASP A 134 15.85 21.67 -2.66
C ASP A 134 15.30 21.11 -3.97
N THR A 135 15.41 19.79 -4.17
CA THR A 135 14.96 19.17 -5.42
C THR A 135 13.44 19.04 -5.46
N TYR A 136 12.86 18.61 -4.34
CA TYR A 136 11.47 18.16 -4.30
C TYR A 136 10.55 18.98 -3.40
N LEU A 137 11.07 19.95 -2.65
CA LEU A 137 10.29 20.82 -1.75
C LEU A 137 9.56 20.05 -0.65
N VAL A 138 10.15 18.95 -0.17
CA VAL A 138 9.57 18.13 0.91
C VAL A 138 9.70 18.87 2.24
N SER A 139 8.68 18.77 3.09
CA SER A 139 8.71 19.36 4.44
C SER A 139 9.70 18.64 5.37
N ASP A 140 10.22 19.35 6.35
CA ASP A 140 11.29 18.86 7.23
C ASP A 140 10.86 17.59 7.99
N GLU A 141 9.61 17.56 8.44
CA GLU A 141 8.99 16.39 9.09
C GLU A 141 9.01 15.15 8.18
N LYS A 142 8.63 15.31 6.91
CA LYS A 142 8.60 14.20 5.95
C LYS A 142 9.98 13.78 5.46
N ILE A 143 10.94 14.71 5.43
CA ILE A 143 12.35 14.38 5.18
C ILE A 143 12.89 13.51 6.31
N ALA A 144 12.67 13.90 7.57
CA ALA A 144 13.09 13.12 8.74
C ALA A 144 12.48 11.71 8.71
N LEU A 145 11.16 11.60 8.53
CA LEU A 145 10.47 10.32 8.43
C LEU A 145 11.02 9.42 7.32
N ALA A 146 11.17 9.96 6.10
CA ALA A 146 11.63 9.17 4.96
C ALA A 146 13.10 8.73 5.11
N LYS A 147 13.93 9.57 5.73
CA LYS A 147 15.33 9.26 6.02
C LYS A 147 15.46 8.16 7.09
N ASP A 148 14.73 8.29 8.19
CA ASP A 148 14.74 7.30 9.28
C ASP A 148 14.31 5.93 8.76
N ILE A 149 13.22 5.89 7.97
CA ILE A 149 12.77 4.66 7.31
C ILE A 149 13.83 4.12 6.35
N ALA A 150 14.43 4.94 5.48
CA ALA A 150 15.44 4.47 4.54
C ALA A 150 16.66 3.85 5.23
N ARG A 151 17.14 4.46 6.32
CA ARG A 151 18.24 3.90 7.13
C ARG A 151 17.82 2.58 7.77
N TYR A 152 16.60 2.51 8.29
CA TYR A 152 16.07 1.31 8.92
C TYR A 152 15.88 0.16 7.93
N GLU A 153 15.30 0.44 6.76
CA GLU A 153 15.15 -0.51 5.66
C GLU A 153 16.52 -1.01 5.18
N TYR A 154 17.50 -0.11 5.01
CA TYR A 154 18.88 -0.48 4.65
C TYR A 154 19.51 -1.44 5.67
N ASP A 155 19.34 -1.16 6.96
CA ASP A 155 19.86 -2.03 8.03
C ASP A 155 19.21 -3.41 8.08
N ILE A 156 17.93 -3.54 7.70
CA ILE A 156 17.24 -4.83 7.63
C ILE A 156 17.64 -5.60 6.36
N LEU A 157 17.68 -4.90 5.23
CA LEU A 157 17.88 -5.52 3.93
C LEU A 157 19.31 -6.02 3.71
N LYS A 158 20.32 -5.47 4.40
CA LYS A 158 21.71 -5.93 4.28
C LYS A 158 21.91 -7.41 4.64
N ASP A 159 21.03 -7.96 5.50
CA ASP A 159 21.08 -9.35 5.95
C ASP A 159 20.10 -10.26 5.16
N ILE A 160 19.50 -9.74 4.09
CA ILE A 160 18.52 -10.44 3.26
C ILE A 160 19.09 -10.61 1.85
N ARG A 161 19.01 -11.84 1.32
CA ARG A 161 19.39 -12.13 -0.07
C ARG A 161 18.28 -11.73 -1.03
N TYR A 162 18.05 -10.43 -1.19
CA TYR A 162 16.95 -9.91 -2.01
C TYR A 162 17.24 -9.95 -3.52
N THR A 163 18.51 -9.98 -3.93
CA THR A 163 18.94 -10.00 -5.35
C THR A 163 18.79 -11.36 -6.02
N ASP A 164 18.96 -12.45 -5.28
CA ASP A 164 18.97 -13.82 -5.80
C ASP A 164 18.10 -14.80 -4.99
N GLY A 165 17.40 -14.30 -3.98
CA GLY A 165 16.26 -14.96 -3.36
C GLY A 165 14.93 -14.44 -3.89
N TYR A 166 13.84 -14.99 -3.39
CA TYR A 166 12.47 -14.53 -3.63
C TYR A 166 11.64 -14.53 -2.35
N SER A 167 10.45 -13.93 -2.43
CA SER A 167 9.42 -14.05 -1.38
C SER A 167 8.15 -14.67 -1.96
N LEU A 168 7.44 -15.43 -1.14
CA LEU A 168 6.21 -16.11 -1.50
C LEU A 168 5.01 -15.37 -0.92
N TYR A 169 4.06 -15.02 -1.77
CA TYR A 169 2.75 -14.52 -1.36
C TYR A 169 1.66 -15.53 -1.70
N ILE A 170 0.74 -15.78 -0.78
CA ILE A 170 -0.42 -16.65 -1.02
C ILE A 170 -1.69 -15.86 -0.69
N GLY A 171 -2.50 -15.62 -1.71
CA GLY A 171 -3.77 -14.90 -1.57
C GLY A 171 -4.92 -15.84 -1.29
N ILE A 172 -5.59 -15.68 -0.14
CA ILE A 172 -6.86 -16.32 0.18
C ILE A 172 -8.00 -15.34 -0.12
N PRO A 173 -8.84 -15.58 -1.12
CA PRO A 173 -9.75 -14.57 -1.65
C PRO A 173 -11.06 -14.47 -0.87
N PHE A 174 -11.14 -15.04 0.34
CA PHE A 174 -12.37 -15.13 1.13
C PHE A 174 -12.37 -14.19 2.33
N CYS A 175 -13.52 -13.56 2.60
CA CYS A 175 -13.76 -12.75 3.80
C CYS A 175 -15.09 -13.11 4.44
N PRO A 176 -15.31 -12.83 5.75
CA PRO A 176 -16.64 -12.91 6.35
C PRO A 176 -17.62 -11.96 5.65
N THR A 177 -17.18 -10.72 5.41
CA THR A 177 -17.92 -9.66 4.69
C THR A 177 -16.97 -8.78 3.87
N THR A 178 -17.49 -8.16 2.82
CA THR A 178 -16.74 -7.15 2.04
C THR A 178 -16.90 -5.78 2.68
N CYS A 179 -15.80 -5.23 3.22
CA CYS A 179 -15.77 -3.89 3.83
C CYS A 179 -16.00 -2.78 2.79
N LEU A 180 -16.57 -1.64 3.20
CA LEU A 180 -16.90 -0.53 2.29
C LEU A 180 -15.69 0.07 1.57
N TYR A 181 -14.53 0.14 2.25
CA TYR A 181 -13.28 0.69 1.76
C TYR A 181 -12.41 -0.33 1.02
N CYS A 182 -12.74 -1.63 1.11
CA CYS A 182 -11.88 -2.69 0.59
C CYS A 182 -11.82 -2.63 -0.94
N SER A 183 -10.62 -2.80 -1.48
CA SER A 183 -10.36 -2.87 -2.93
C SER A 183 -9.64 -4.15 -3.36
N PHE A 184 -9.44 -5.06 -2.42
CA PHE A 184 -8.88 -6.38 -2.67
C PHE A 184 -9.93 -7.30 -3.26
N THR A 185 -9.46 -8.30 -4.01
CA THR A 185 -10.29 -9.43 -4.45
C THR A 185 -10.75 -10.19 -3.21
N SER A 186 -12.04 -10.06 -2.87
CA SER A 186 -12.60 -10.59 -1.63
C SER A 186 -14.04 -11.04 -1.85
N TYR A 187 -14.28 -12.32 -1.63
CA TYR A 187 -15.57 -12.98 -1.79
C TYR A 187 -16.12 -13.41 -0.43
N PRO A 188 -17.42 -13.19 -0.16
CA PRO A 188 -18.05 -13.66 1.09
C PRO A 188 -17.95 -15.19 1.23
N ILE A 189 -17.29 -15.67 2.29
CA ILE A 189 -17.08 -17.10 2.53
C ILE A 189 -18.40 -17.87 2.67
N SER A 190 -19.48 -17.21 3.12
CA SER A 190 -20.82 -17.81 3.18
C SER A 190 -21.31 -18.33 1.83
N THR A 191 -20.93 -17.67 0.73
CA THR A 191 -21.32 -18.05 -0.63
C THR A 191 -20.38 -19.11 -1.22
N TYR A 192 -19.11 -19.11 -0.78
CA TYR A 192 -18.05 -19.97 -1.32
C TYR A 192 -17.67 -21.14 -0.40
N ARG A 193 -18.35 -21.35 0.73
CA ARG A 193 -18.04 -22.41 1.71
C ARG A 193 -17.88 -23.79 1.05
N LYS A 194 -18.77 -24.15 0.12
CA LYS A 194 -18.72 -25.44 -0.60
C LYS A 194 -17.58 -25.55 -1.63
N LYS A 195 -16.96 -24.43 -1.98
CA LYS A 195 -15.85 -24.34 -2.94
C LYS A 195 -14.49 -24.13 -2.26
N ALA A 196 -14.47 -23.87 -0.95
CA ALA A 196 -13.24 -23.60 -0.21
C ALA A 196 -12.26 -24.79 -0.29
N ASP A 197 -12.74 -26.03 -0.18
CA ASP A 197 -11.89 -27.22 -0.34
C ASP A 197 -11.31 -27.32 -1.74
N ALA A 198 -12.15 -27.19 -2.78
CA ALA A 198 -11.71 -27.21 -4.18
C ALA A 198 -10.71 -26.09 -4.49
N TYR A 199 -10.91 -24.91 -3.90
CA TYR A 199 -9.97 -23.80 -3.97
C TYR A 199 -8.62 -24.14 -3.33
N VAL A 200 -8.62 -24.74 -2.14
CA VAL A 200 -7.40 -25.18 -1.45
C VAL A 200 -6.68 -26.28 -2.25
N GLU A 201 -7.39 -27.22 -2.89
CA GLU A 201 -6.79 -28.20 -3.80
C GLU A 201 -6.09 -27.55 -4.99
N ALA A 202 -6.79 -26.63 -5.68
CA ALA A 202 -6.23 -25.90 -6.81
C ALA A 202 -4.99 -25.10 -6.40
N LEU A 203 -5.06 -24.44 -5.25
CA LEU A 203 -3.93 -23.71 -4.67
C LEU A 203 -2.76 -24.64 -4.31
N CYS A 204 -3.02 -25.83 -3.75
CA CYS A 204 -1.98 -26.83 -3.50
C CYS A 204 -1.28 -27.27 -4.78
N LYS A 205 -2.01 -27.45 -5.89
CA LYS A 205 -1.45 -27.79 -7.19
C LYS A 205 -0.54 -26.67 -7.74
N GLU A 206 -0.94 -25.41 -7.55
CA GLU A 206 -0.10 -24.26 -7.90
C GLU A 206 1.15 -24.16 -7.02
N ILE A 207 1.03 -24.43 -5.72
CA ILE A 207 2.15 -24.50 -4.78
C ILE A 207 3.16 -25.57 -5.21
N ASP A 208 2.68 -26.79 -5.52
CA ASP A 208 3.54 -27.89 -5.96
C ASP A 208 4.38 -27.48 -7.17
N TYR A 209 3.74 -26.93 -8.19
CA TYR A 209 4.43 -26.51 -9.42
C TYR A 209 5.44 -25.37 -9.17
N MET A 210 5.04 -24.35 -8.40
CA MET A 210 5.90 -23.19 -8.14
C MET A 210 7.08 -23.53 -7.22
N ALA A 211 6.88 -24.42 -6.24
CA ALA A 211 7.97 -24.92 -5.41
C ALA A 211 9.00 -25.69 -6.24
N ASP A 212 8.56 -26.53 -7.18
CA ASP A 212 9.46 -27.26 -8.08
C ASP A 212 10.25 -26.31 -9.00
N ARG A 213 9.60 -25.28 -9.53
CA ARG A 213 10.25 -24.29 -10.39
C ARG A 213 11.31 -23.46 -9.65
N PHE A 214 11.03 -23.09 -8.40
CA PHE A 214 11.94 -22.27 -7.59
C PHE A 214 12.86 -23.11 -6.69
N ARG A 215 12.96 -24.41 -6.95
CA ARG A 215 13.80 -25.33 -6.19
C ARG A 215 15.27 -24.87 -6.21
N GLY A 216 15.88 -24.80 -5.03
CA GLY A 216 17.26 -24.36 -4.85
C GLY A 216 17.45 -22.83 -4.82
N GLN A 217 16.40 -22.03 -5.07
CA GLN A 217 16.43 -20.60 -4.79
C GLN A 217 16.11 -20.31 -3.32
N ILE A 218 16.60 -19.20 -2.80
CA ILE A 218 16.42 -18.82 -1.39
C ILE A 218 15.06 -18.15 -1.19
N LEU A 219 14.28 -18.70 -0.26
CA LEU A 219 13.00 -18.14 0.15
C LEU A 219 13.20 -17.26 1.40
N ASN A 220 13.04 -15.94 1.24
CA ASN A 220 13.26 -14.99 2.34
C ASN A 220 12.04 -14.83 3.23
N THR A 221 10.84 -14.70 2.65
CA THR A 221 9.60 -14.51 3.41
C THR A 221 8.43 -15.27 2.79
N VAL A 222 7.48 -15.65 3.64
CA VAL A 222 6.19 -16.21 3.23
C VAL A 222 5.09 -15.35 3.84
N TYR A 223 4.18 -14.86 3.00
CA TYR A 223 3.07 -14.02 3.41
C TYR A 223 1.75 -14.59 2.90
N ILE A 224 0.85 -14.98 3.81
CA ILE A 224 -0.49 -15.43 3.46
C ILE A 224 -1.47 -14.34 3.84
N GLY A 225 -2.16 -13.78 2.85
CA GLY A 225 -3.05 -12.64 3.03
C GLY A 225 -4.18 -12.61 2.00
N GLY A 226 -4.66 -11.41 1.65
CA GLY A 226 -5.63 -11.20 0.57
C GLY A 226 -6.98 -10.75 1.09
N GLY A 227 -7.94 -11.65 1.14
CA GLY A 227 -9.18 -11.46 1.87
C GLY A 227 -8.90 -11.64 3.36
N THR A 228 -9.08 -12.85 3.87
CA THR A 228 -8.84 -13.19 5.27
C THR A 228 -8.50 -14.68 5.35
N PRO A 229 -7.20 -15.05 5.43
CA PRO A 229 -6.78 -16.45 5.54
C PRO A 229 -7.52 -17.25 6.61
N THR A 230 -7.74 -16.65 7.79
CA THR A 230 -8.47 -17.27 8.91
C THR A 230 -9.97 -17.51 8.65
N THR A 231 -10.50 -17.19 7.46
CA THR A 231 -11.86 -17.66 7.07
C THR A 231 -11.90 -19.13 6.67
N LEU A 232 -10.76 -19.70 6.28
CA LEU A 232 -10.63 -21.14 6.07
C LEU A 232 -10.89 -21.86 7.40
N GLU A 233 -11.49 -23.04 7.31
CA GLU A 233 -11.68 -23.92 8.47
C GLU A 233 -10.31 -24.48 8.93
N PRO A 234 -10.16 -24.91 10.19
CA PRO A 234 -8.89 -25.39 10.72
C PRO A 234 -8.22 -26.46 9.86
N GLU A 235 -8.97 -27.41 9.31
CA GLU A 235 -8.46 -28.50 8.48
C GLU A 235 -7.96 -28.01 7.12
N GLN A 236 -8.60 -26.97 6.57
CA GLN A 236 -8.20 -26.33 5.31
C GLN A 236 -6.89 -25.54 5.51
N LEU A 237 -6.77 -24.83 6.64
CA LEU A 237 -5.52 -24.17 7.03
C LEU A 237 -4.41 -25.19 7.25
N ASP A 238 -4.70 -26.30 7.93
CA ASP A 238 -3.74 -27.35 8.22
C ASP A 238 -3.17 -27.95 6.93
N LYS A 239 -4.07 -28.25 5.97
CA LYS A 239 -3.70 -28.71 4.65
C LYS A 239 -2.83 -27.71 3.88
N LEU A 240 -3.25 -26.44 3.82
CA LEU A 240 -2.52 -25.40 3.11
C LEU A 240 -1.13 -25.17 3.69
N LEU A 241 -1.03 -24.92 4.99
CA LEU A 241 0.23 -24.64 5.67
C LEU A 241 1.14 -25.86 5.67
N GLY A 242 0.57 -27.06 5.84
CA GLY A 242 1.27 -28.32 5.68
C GLY A 242 1.90 -28.45 4.30
N LYS A 243 1.15 -28.15 3.24
CA LYS A 243 1.66 -28.17 1.86
C LYS A 243 2.81 -27.17 1.66
N VAL A 244 2.68 -25.94 2.16
CA VAL A 244 3.73 -24.93 2.07
C VAL A 244 5.00 -25.39 2.80
N ARG A 245 4.87 -25.89 4.02
CA ARG A 245 5.99 -26.39 4.84
C ARG A 245 6.63 -27.67 4.29
N GLU A 246 5.87 -28.49 3.59
CA GLU A 246 6.36 -29.70 2.90
C GLU A 246 7.21 -29.34 1.68
N LYS A 247 6.79 -28.32 0.91
CA LYS A 247 7.33 -28.04 -0.43
C LYS A 247 8.46 -27.03 -0.47
N TYR A 248 8.46 -26.07 0.44
CA TYR A 248 9.48 -25.02 0.50
C TYR A 248 10.49 -25.27 1.61
N ASP A 249 11.74 -24.90 1.36
CA ASP A 249 12.77 -24.88 2.41
C ASP A 249 12.63 -23.62 3.26
N PHE A 250 12.38 -23.82 4.56
CA PHE A 250 12.23 -22.73 5.54
C PHE A 250 13.54 -22.40 6.27
N SER A 251 14.66 -23.06 5.96
CA SER A 251 15.95 -22.84 6.62
C SER A 251 16.45 -21.38 6.56
N SER A 252 16.04 -20.65 5.53
CA SER A 252 16.42 -19.25 5.27
C SER A 252 15.28 -18.24 5.45
N VAL A 253 14.06 -18.71 5.74
CA VAL A 253 12.88 -17.86 5.89
C VAL A 253 13.02 -16.99 7.15
N LYS A 254 13.04 -15.67 6.95
CA LYS A 254 13.14 -14.66 8.01
C LYS A 254 11.79 -14.31 8.62
N GLU A 255 10.72 -14.45 7.83
CA GLU A 255 9.35 -14.14 8.25
C GLU A 255 8.36 -15.11 7.62
N PHE A 256 7.49 -15.69 8.44
CA PHE A 256 6.28 -16.37 8.00
C PHE A 256 5.04 -15.67 8.59
N THR A 257 4.38 -14.86 7.76
CA THR A 257 3.20 -14.08 8.12
C THR A 257 1.92 -14.76 7.66
N VAL A 258 0.91 -14.82 8.54
CA VAL A 258 -0.48 -15.12 8.17
C VAL A 258 -1.39 -14.00 8.66
N GLU A 259 -2.10 -13.34 7.76
CA GLU A 259 -3.09 -12.34 8.15
C GLU A 259 -4.28 -13.01 8.86
N ALA A 260 -4.57 -12.52 10.06
CA ALA A 260 -5.79 -12.83 10.80
C ALA A 260 -6.64 -11.56 10.94
N GLY A 261 -6.66 -10.74 9.87
CA GLY A 261 -7.14 -9.35 9.88
C GLY A 261 -8.64 -9.17 10.16
N ARG A 262 -9.38 -10.23 10.44
CA ARG A 262 -10.80 -10.24 10.83
C ARG A 262 -10.95 -10.95 12.17
N PRO A 263 -11.12 -10.21 13.28
CA PRO A 263 -11.38 -10.78 14.60
C PRO A 263 -12.52 -11.80 14.61
N ASP A 264 -13.58 -11.55 13.83
CA ASP A 264 -14.75 -12.42 13.63
C ASP A 264 -14.46 -13.75 12.92
N SER A 265 -13.21 -14.03 12.54
CA SER A 265 -12.78 -15.30 11.92
C SER A 265 -11.77 -16.09 12.75
N ILE A 266 -11.25 -15.49 13.82
CA ILE A 266 -10.19 -16.07 14.67
C ILE A 266 -10.83 -17.05 15.66
N THR A 267 -10.25 -18.25 15.76
CA THR A 267 -10.58 -19.25 16.77
C THR A 267 -9.31 -19.87 17.32
N GLU A 268 -9.38 -20.46 18.52
CA GLU A 268 -8.23 -21.12 19.16
C GLU A 268 -7.64 -22.22 18.27
N ASP A 269 -8.48 -23.06 17.65
CA ASP A 269 -8.02 -24.14 16.77
C ASP A 269 -7.26 -23.62 15.55
N LYS A 270 -7.71 -22.52 14.94
CA LYS A 270 -6.99 -21.90 13.81
C LYS A 270 -5.63 -21.37 14.26
N LEU A 271 -5.58 -20.68 15.40
CA LEU A 271 -4.32 -20.17 15.96
C LEU A 271 -3.35 -21.31 16.32
N LYS A 272 -3.85 -22.44 16.87
CA LYS A 272 -3.05 -23.65 17.10
C LYS A 272 -2.48 -24.23 15.81
N VAL A 273 -3.25 -24.26 14.73
CA VAL A 273 -2.78 -24.67 13.41
C VAL A 273 -1.67 -23.73 12.90
N LEU A 274 -1.84 -22.40 13.04
CA LEU A 274 -0.78 -21.45 12.68
C LEU A 274 0.51 -21.70 13.47
N MET A 275 0.41 -21.90 14.79
CA MET A 275 1.56 -22.22 15.66
C MET A 275 2.22 -23.56 15.28
N LYS A 276 1.42 -24.59 14.98
CA LYS A 276 1.91 -25.92 14.55
C LYS A 276 2.86 -25.83 13.36
N TYR A 277 2.61 -24.92 12.42
CA TYR A 277 3.42 -24.74 11.22
C TYR A 277 4.49 -23.64 11.32
N GLY A 278 4.67 -23.06 12.51
CA GLY A 278 5.72 -22.08 12.78
C GLY A 278 5.48 -20.71 12.15
N VAL A 279 4.22 -20.27 12.06
CA VAL A 279 3.89 -18.88 11.70
C VAL A 279 4.51 -17.95 12.75
N THR A 280 5.36 -17.02 12.30
CA THR A 280 6.14 -16.14 13.18
C THR A 280 5.48 -14.78 13.38
N ARG A 281 4.53 -14.40 12.53
CA ARG A 281 3.84 -13.10 12.60
C ARG A 281 2.39 -13.24 12.17
N ILE A 282 1.50 -12.55 12.88
CA ILE A 282 0.09 -12.46 12.51
C ILE A 282 -0.38 -11.00 12.53
N SER A 283 -1.52 -10.72 11.92
CA SER A 283 -2.20 -9.43 12.03
C SER A 283 -3.59 -9.58 12.62
N ILE A 284 -3.97 -8.75 13.59
CA ILE A 284 -5.32 -8.68 14.18
C ILE A 284 -5.80 -7.25 14.06
N ASN A 285 -6.68 -7.00 13.10
CA ASN A 285 -6.87 -5.64 12.62
C ASN A 285 -8.24 -5.06 13.03
N PRO A 286 -8.30 -4.14 14.01
CA PRO A 286 -9.55 -3.49 14.36
C PRO A 286 -10.00 -2.51 13.29
N GLN A 287 -9.06 -1.89 12.55
CA GLN A 287 -9.26 -0.68 11.73
C GLN A 287 -9.58 0.57 12.56
N THR A 288 -10.49 0.45 13.53
CA THR A 288 -10.91 1.46 14.49
C THR A 288 -11.48 0.77 15.73
N MET A 289 -11.41 1.42 16.89
CA MET A 289 -12.05 0.93 18.13
C MET A 289 -13.37 1.65 18.42
N LYS A 290 -14.00 2.25 17.40
CA LYS A 290 -15.34 2.86 17.46
C LYS A 290 -16.39 1.93 16.83
N GLN A 291 -17.31 1.42 17.62
CA GLN A 291 -18.28 0.41 17.17
C GLN A 291 -19.17 0.93 16.04
N GLU A 292 -19.64 2.18 16.15
CA GLU A 292 -20.51 2.81 15.16
C GLU A 292 -19.81 2.88 13.80
N THR A 293 -18.52 3.21 13.76
CA THR A 293 -17.73 3.22 12.53
C THR A 293 -17.58 1.81 11.95
N LEU A 294 -17.34 0.79 12.78
CA LEU A 294 -17.26 -0.61 12.32
C LEU A 294 -18.54 -1.05 11.59
N ASP A 295 -19.69 -0.70 12.17
CA ASP A 295 -21.00 -1.01 11.62
C ASP A 295 -21.22 -0.32 10.26
N ILE A 296 -20.86 0.97 10.16
CA ILE A 296 -20.91 1.75 8.92
C ILE A 296 -20.06 1.09 7.84
N ILE A 297 -18.80 0.76 8.14
CA ILE A 297 -17.84 0.25 7.14
C ILE A 297 -18.05 -1.22 6.80
N GLY A 298 -19.05 -1.88 7.39
CA GLY A 298 -19.45 -3.25 7.09
C GLY A 298 -18.57 -4.32 7.76
N ARG A 299 -17.88 -3.97 8.85
CA ARG A 299 -17.17 -4.92 9.71
C ARG A 299 -18.12 -5.36 10.82
N ARG A 300 -18.42 -6.66 10.89
CA ARG A 300 -19.46 -7.21 11.77
C ARG A 300 -18.93 -7.71 13.12
N HIS A 301 -17.64 -7.53 13.38
CA HIS A 301 -17.11 -7.83 14.70
C HIS A 301 -17.35 -6.67 15.65
N THR A 302 -17.30 -6.97 16.95
CA THR A 302 -17.32 -5.94 17.98
C THR A 302 -15.92 -5.53 18.40
N VAL A 303 -15.80 -4.36 19.01
CA VAL A 303 -14.56 -3.90 19.67
C VAL A 303 -14.07 -4.93 20.70
N GLU A 304 -14.98 -5.58 21.43
CA GLU A 304 -14.62 -6.61 22.41
C GLU A 304 -14.03 -7.86 21.75
N GLN A 305 -14.56 -8.28 20.59
CA GLN A 305 -14.00 -9.41 19.85
C GLN A 305 -12.56 -9.15 19.37
N VAL A 306 -12.18 -7.89 19.12
CA VAL A 306 -10.77 -7.53 18.85
C VAL A 306 -9.92 -7.86 20.07
N LYS A 307 -10.35 -7.41 21.26
CA LYS A 307 -9.64 -7.60 22.53
C LYS A 307 -9.50 -9.07 22.88
N ASP A 308 -10.59 -9.82 22.74
CA ASP A 308 -10.62 -11.27 22.98
C ASP A 308 -9.68 -12.02 22.04
N ALA A 309 -9.75 -11.73 20.74
CA ALA A 309 -8.90 -12.37 19.75
C ALA A 309 -7.41 -12.06 19.98
N PHE A 310 -7.09 -10.80 20.32
CA PHE A 310 -5.72 -10.39 20.64
C PHE A 310 -5.20 -11.09 21.89
N LYS A 311 -6.01 -11.11 22.96
CA LYS A 311 -5.67 -11.80 24.21
C LYS A 311 -5.44 -13.30 23.97
N LEU A 312 -6.34 -13.95 23.24
CA LEU A 312 -6.22 -15.37 22.89
C LEU A 312 -4.92 -15.67 22.13
N ALA A 313 -4.57 -14.83 21.14
CA ALA A 313 -3.31 -14.99 20.41
C ALA A 313 -2.08 -14.83 21.32
N ARG A 314 -2.09 -13.85 22.24
CA ARG A 314 -1.02 -13.69 23.23
C ARG A 314 -0.91 -14.89 24.17
N GLU A 315 -2.03 -15.41 24.67
CA GLU A 315 -2.08 -16.58 25.57
C GLU A 315 -1.54 -17.85 24.89
N LEU A 316 -1.74 -18.00 23.58
CA LEU A 316 -1.20 -19.10 22.79
C LEU A 316 0.29 -18.92 22.41
N GLY A 317 0.90 -17.77 22.73
CA GLY A 317 2.33 -17.53 22.58
C GLY A 317 2.74 -16.72 21.35
N PHE A 318 1.82 -16.07 20.64
CA PHE A 318 2.19 -15.14 19.56
C PHE A 318 2.87 -13.90 20.15
N ASP A 319 4.12 -13.67 19.73
CA ASP A 319 4.97 -12.58 20.21
C ASP A 319 5.25 -11.51 19.12
N ASN A 320 4.65 -11.64 17.94
CA ASN A 320 4.68 -10.66 16.86
C ASN A 320 3.28 -10.50 16.25
N ILE A 321 2.50 -9.60 16.84
CA ILE A 321 1.15 -9.26 16.41
C ILE A 321 1.12 -7.83 15.90
N ASN A 322 0.74 -7.69 14.63
CA ASN A 322 0.49 -6.40 14.00
C ASN A 322 -0.99 -6.01 14.12
N MET A 323 -1.26 -4.71 14.22
CA MET A 323 -2.62 -4.17 14.12
C MET A 323 -2.71 -3.08 13.04
N ASP A 324 -3.61 -3.25 12.08
CA ASP A 324 -3.88 -2.24 11.04
C ASP A 324 -5.03 -1.32 11.44
N PHE A 325 -4.81 -0.02 11.23
CA PHE A 325 -5.76 1.09 11.47
C PHE A 325 -6.04 1.85 10.18
N ILE A 326 -7.23 2.44 10.09
CA ILE A 326 -7.54 3.36 9.01
C ILE A 326 -7.97 4.68 9.61
N VAL A 327 -7.27 5.75 9.26
CA VAL A 327 -7.64 7.13 9.62
C VAL A 327 -8.40 7.80 8.48
N GLY A 328 -9.32 8.69 8.84
CA GLY A 328 -10.25 9.33 7.91
C GLY A 328 -11.42 8.44 7.50
N LEU A 329 -11.77 7.44 8.33
CA LEU A 329 -13.00 6.67 8.17
C LEU A 329 -14.24 7.57 8.35
N PRO A 330 -15.41 7.14 7.83
CA PRO A 330 -16.62 7.95 7.89
C PRO A 330 -17.03 8.30 9.32
N ASP A 331 -17.27 9.60 9.57
CA ASP A 331 -17.71 10.17 10.85
C ASP A 331 -16.77 9.89 12.04
N GLU A 332 -15.48 9.78 11.75
CA GLU A 332 -14.44 9.80 12.77
C GLU A 332 -13.82 11.18 12.92
N THR A 333 -13.73 11.61 14.18
CA THR A 333 -13.01 12.81 14.60
C THR A 333 -11.61 12.44 15.08
N ILE A 334 -10.74 13.44 15.27
CA ILE A 334 -9.43 13.24 15.90
C ILE A 334 -9.53 12.60 17.29
N GLU A 335 -10.61 12.85 18.03
CA GLU A 335 -10.82 12.26 19.35
C GLU A 335 -11.20 10.77 19.25
N ASP A 336 -11.94 10.37 18.22
CA ASP A 336 -12.21 8.96 17.95
C ASP A 336 -10.92 8.20 17.59
N VAL A 337 -10.02 8.84 16.83
CA VAL A 337 -8.69 8.30 16.55
C VAL A 337 -7.87 8.21 17.84
N ARG A 338 -7.90 9.22 18.71
CA ARG A 338 -7.23 9.18 20.02
C ARG A 338 -7.70 8.01 20.87
N ASN A 339 -9.01 7.84 21.00
CA ASN A 339 -9.62 6.72 21.71
C ASN A 339 -9.16 5.38 21.13
N THR A 340 -9.12 5.26 19.81
CA THR A 340 -8.57 4.09 19.13
C THR A 340 -7.13 3.82 19.53
N MET A 341 -6.26 4.83 19.47
CA MET A 341 -4.85 4.67 19.82
C MET A 341 -4.63 4.36 21.31
N GLU A 342 -5.48 4.87 22.21
CA GLU A 342 -5.45 4.54 23.64
C GLU A 342 -5.82 3.08 23.93
N GLU A 343 -6.85 2.57 23.27
CA GLU A 343 -7.23 1.15 23.39
C GLU A 343 -6.14 0.24 22.84
N VAL A 344 -5.48 0.64 21.74
CA VAL A 344 -4.37 -0.10 21.13
C VAL A 344 -3.15 -0.10 22.02
N LEU A 345 -2.84 1.04 22.64
CA LEU A 345 -1.77 1.15 23.63
C LEU A 345 -1.98 0.16 24.79
N LYS A 346 -3.23 -0.02 25.25
CA LYS A 346 -3.57 -1.01 26.29
C LYS A 346 -3.39 -2.46 25.80
N LEU A 347 -3.71 -2.74 24.54
CA LEU A 347 -3.50 -4.07 23.93
C LEU A 347 -2.01 -4.39 23.74
N ASN A 348 -1.17 -3.37 23.56
CA ASN A 348 0.29 -3.51 23.49
C ASN A 348 0.76 -4.44 22.33
N PRO A 349 0.40 -4.14 21.06
CA PRO A 349 0.89 -4.88 19.90
C PRO A 349 2.40 -4.71 19.71
N ASP A 350 2.98 -5.51 18.80
CA ASP A 350 4.42 -5.47 18.49
C ASP A 350 4.72 -4.57 17.30
N SER A 351 3.73 -4.41 16.42
CA SER A 351 3.73 -3.46 15.32
C SER A 351 2.32 -2.93 15.07
N ILE A 352 2.24 -1.74 14.47
CA ILE A 352 1.01 -1.16 13.97
C ILE A 352 1.23 -0.68 12.54
N THR A 353 0.17 -0.70 11.73
CA THR A 353 0.17 -0.01 10.44
C THR A 353 -0.97 0.98 10.39
N VAL A 354 -0.63 2.25 10.19
CA VAL A 354 -1.61 3.33 10.05
C VAL A 354 -1.83 3.58 8.57
N HIS A 355 -3.05 3.35 8.11
CA HIS A 355 -3.46 3.63 6.75
C HIS A 355 -4.30 4.90 6.69
N SER A 356 -4.02 5.82 5.76
CA SER A 356 -4.98 6.85 5.43
C SER A 356 -6.03 6.29 4.46
N LEU A 357 -7.31 6.59 4.70
CA LEU A 357 -8.38 6.16 3.81
C LEU A 357 -8.11 6.60 2.36
N ALA A 358 -8.06 5.64 1.46
CA ALA A 358 -7.95 5.87 0.02
C ALA A 358 -9.21 5.38 -0.69
N ILE A 359 -10.00 6.30 -1.23
CA ILE A 359 -11.25 5.96 -1.90
C ILE A 359 -10.93 5.49 -3.33
N LYS A 360 -10.89 4.16 -3.51
CA LYS A 360 -10.68 3.56 -4.84
C LYS A 360 -11.99 3.47 -5.62
N ARG A 361 -11.91 3.52 -6.96
CA ARG A 361 -13.07 3.43 -7.86
C ARG A 361 -13.98 2.23 -7.59
N ALA A 362 -13.38 1.08 -7.30
CA ALA A 362 -14.08 -0.18 -7.07
C ALA A 362 -14.60 -0.37 -5.63
N ALA A 363 -14.23 0.50 -4.70
CA ALA A 363 -14.72 0.42 -3.32
C ALA A 363 -16.22 0.76 -3.28
N ARG A 364 -17.00 0.07 -2.44
CA ARG A 364 -18.45 0.36 -2.31
C ARG A 364 -18.71 1.81 -1.89
N LEU A 365 -17.80 2.38 -1.10
CA LEU A 365 -17.83 3.79 -0.72
C LEU A 365 -17.84 4.73 -1.95
N ASN A 366 -17.11 4.37 -3.01
CA ASN A 366 -17.08 5.13 -4.26
C ASN A 366 -18.30 4.83 -5.16
N ILE A 367 -18.83 3.60 -5.13
CA ILE A 367 -19.99 3.18 -5.93
C ILE A 367 -21.28 3.81 -5.39
N PHE A 368 -21.40 3.95 -4.07
CA PHE A 368 -22.58 4.51 -3.40
C PHE A 368 -22.30 5.89 -2.80
N LYS A 369 -21.54 6.74 -3.49
CA LYS A 369 -21.13 8.07 -3.01
C LYS A 369 -22.28 8.92 -2.51
N ASP A 370 -23.39 8.95 -3.25
CA ASP A 370 -24.57 9.76 -2.90
C ASP A 370 -25.15 9.38 -1.54
N LYS A 371 -25.05 8.11 -1.16
CA LYS A 371 -25.52 7.61 0.16
C LYS A 371 -24.63 8.09 1.31
N TYR A 372 -23.36 8.38 1.04
CA TYR A 372 -22.37 8.76 2.04
C TYR A 372 -21.88 10.21 1.88
N ALA A 373 -22.56 11.01 1.06
CA ALA A 373 -22.13 12.36 0.71
C ALA A 373 -22.14 13.33 1.91
N GLU A 374 -22.98 13.05 2.91
CA GLU A 374 -23.08 13.85 4.14
C GLU A 374 -22.05 13.45 5.21
N MET A 375 -21.34 12.33 5.04
CA MET A 375 -20.37 11.84 6.02
C MET A 375 -19.03 12.55 5.88
N THR A 376 -18.41 12.83 7.02
CA THR A 376 -17.07 13.42 7.04
C THR A 376 -16.01 12.34 6.88
N MET A 377 -15.06 12.55 5.97
CA MET A 377 -13.94 11.63 5.69
C MET A 377 -12.67 12.46 5.57
N GLU A 378 -12.19 12.95 6.70
CA GLU A 378 -11.06 13.87 6.76
C GLU A 378 -9.85 13.19 7.40
N ASN A 379 -8.69 13.34 6.76
CA ASN A 379 -7.41 13.02 7.36
C ASN A 379 -6.47 14.20 7.15
N ASN A 380 -5.69 14.55 8.18
CA ASN A 380 -4.83 15.72 8.19
C ASN A 380 -3.53 15.43 8.97
N ALA A 381 -2.62 16.42 9.00
CA ALA A 381 -1.32 16.26 9.64
C ALA A 381 -1.44 16.04 11.16
N GLU A 382 -2.44 16.64 11.82
CA GLU A 382 -2.68 16.47 13.25
C GLU A 382 -3.03 15.03 13.60
N ILE A 383 -3.89 14.38 12.80
CA ILE A 383 -4.24 12.97 12.96
C ILE A 383 -3.02 12.07 12.74
N MET A 384 -2.22 12.34 11.70
CA MET A 384 -1.00 11.56 11.45
C MET A 384 0.01 11.72 12.61
N ASN A 385 0.22 12.94 13.09
CA ASN A 385 1.10 13.24 14.21
C ASN A 385 0.63 12.57 15.51
N LEU A 386 -0.68 12.56 15.76
CA LEU A 386 -1.27 11.83 16.88
C LEU A 386 -0.92 10.34 16.82
N THR A 387 -1.10 9.70 15.66
CA THR A 387 -0.78 8.26 15.53
C THR A 387 0.71 7.97 15.71
N ALA A 388 1.59 8.83 15.19
CA ALA A 388 3.04 8.72 15.37
C ALA A 388 3.48 8.92 16.83
N GLU A 389 2.85 9.84 17.55
CA GLU A 389 3.08 10.05 18.99
C GLU A 389 2.75 8.78 19.78
N TYR A 390 1.60 8.15 19.52
CA TYR A 390 1.23 6.90 20.19
C TYR A 390 2.14 5.72 19.79
N ALA A 391 2.60 5.66 18.53
CA ALA A 391 3.60 4.68 18.13
C ALA A 391 4.89 4.83 18.96
N THR A 392 5.33 6.07 19.19
CA THR A 392 6.48 6.37 20.04
C THR A 392 6.23 5.99 21.51
N LYS A 393 5.03 6.26 22.04
CA LYS A 393 4.63 5.79 23.39
C LYS A 393 4.67 4.27 23.53
N MET A 394 4.46 3.52 22.43
CA MET A 394 4.56 2.06 22.38
C MET A 394 6.00 1.53 22.15
N ASN A 395 6.99 2.42 22.11
CA ASN A 395 8.39 2.15 21.76
C ASN A 395 8.55 1.56 20.35
N MET A 396 7.79 2.09 19.39
CA MET A 396 7.85 1.69 17.99
C MET A 396 8.52 2.78 17.14
N ALA A 397 9.32 2.36 16.17
CA ALA A 397 9.91 3.23 15.16
C ALA A 397 9.23 3.00 13.80
N PRO A 398 9.13 4.03 12.95
CA PRO A 398 8.65 3.85 11.58
C PRO A 398 9.65 3.00 10.79
N TYR A 399 9.16 1.98 10.08
CA TYR A 399 10.03 1.02 9.38
C TYR A 399 9.71 0.85 7.90
N TYR A 400 8.53 1.27 7.45
CA TYR A 400 8.20 1.36 6.03
C TYR A 400 7.09 2.39 5.82
N LEU A 401 7.05 2.98 4.62
CA LEU A 401 5.93 3.81 4.21
C LEU A 401 5.59 3.65 2.73
N TYR A 402 4.33 3.92 2.42
CA TYR A 402 3.88 4.06 1.05
C TYR A 402 2.67 4.99 0.96
N ARG A 403 2.44 5.50 -0.23
CA ARG A 403 1.35 6.39 -0.60
C ARG A 403 0.51 5.72 -1.68
N GLN A 404 -0.75 6.10 -1.75
CA GLN A 404 -1.73 5.61 -2.71
C GLN A 404 -2.32 6.80 -3.46
N LYS A 405 -2.80 6.53 -4.67
CA LYS A 405 -3.59 7.52 -5.41
C LYS A 405 -4.91 7.74 -4.68
N ASN A 406 -5.36 8.99 -4.62
CA ASN A 406 -6.62 9.40 -3.99
C ASN A 406 -6.71 9.12 -2.47
N MET A 407 -5.61 9.30 -1.74
CA MET A 407 -5.64 9.30 -0.27
C MET A 407 -6.28 10.58 0.25
N ALA A 408 -7.13 10.47 1.26
CA ALA A 408 -7.62 11.60 2.02
C ALA A 408 -6.43 12.41 2.56
N GLY A 409 -6.41 13.71 2.28
CA GLY A 409 -5.35 14.62 2.72
C GLY A 409 -4.01 14.46 1.98
N ASN A 410 -3.88 13.56 0.99
CA ASN A 410 -2.62 13.25 0.31
C ASN A 410 -1.49 12.84 1.29
N MET A 411 -1.87 12.14 2.36
CA MET A 411 -0.95 11.64 3.38
C MET A 411 -0.28 10.32 2.96
N GLU A 412 0.20 9.57 3.94
CA GLU A 412 0.92 8.32 3.78
C GLU A 412 0.31 7.20 4.63
N ASN A 413 0.69 5.98 4.29
CA ASN A 413 0.52 4.81 5.13
C ASN A 413 1.89 4.50 5.74
N VAL A 414 1.95 4.33 7.05
CA VAL A 414 3.21 4.12 7.77
C VAL A 414 3.07 2.89 8.66
N GLY A 415 4.04 1.99 8.57
CA GLY A 415 4.22 0.93 9.54
C GLY A 415 5.18 1.35 10.63
N TYR A 416 4.79 1.11 11.87
CA TYR A 416 5.62 1.27 13.05
C TYR A 416 5.81 -0.08 13.71
N ALA A 417 7.03 -0.39 14.13
CA ALA A 417 7.33 -1.64 14.79
C ALA A 417 8.32 -1.44 15.92
N ARG A 418 8.25 -2.32 16.92
CA ARG A 418 9.37 -2.56 17.82
C ARG A 418 10.50 -3.19 17.04
N LYS A 419 11.73 -2.96 17.51
CA LYS A 419 12.92 -3.59 16.95
C LYS A 419 12.75 -5.11 16.84
N ASN A 420 13.03 -5.67 15.66
CA ASN A 420 12.90 -7.08 15.30
C ASN A 420 11.45 -7.61 15.23
N LYS A 421 10.45 -6.73 15.14
CA LYS A 421 9.02 -7.07 14.99
C LYS A 421 8.41 -6.48 13.72
N GLU A 422 9.27 -6.05 12.79
CA GLU A 422 8.92 -5.48 11.51
C GLU A 422 8.27 -6.52 10.58
N GLY A 423 7.45 -6.03 9.64
CA GLY A 423 7.01 -6.80 8.48
C GLY A 423 8.07 -6.77 7.37
N ILE A 424 8.94 -7.77 7.30
CA ILE A 424 10.00 -7.88 6.28
C ILE A 424 9.39 -7.98 4.88
N TYR A 425 8.32 -8.76 4.72
CA TYR A 425 7.62 -8.87 3.44
C TYR A 425 7.14 -7.49 2.96
N ASN A 426 6.61 -6.66 3.87
CA ASN A 426 6.11 -5.31 3.56
C ASN A 426 7.21 -4.38 3.04
N ILE A 427 8.43 -4.47 3.59
CA ILE A 427 9.58 -3.73 3.06
C ILE A 427 9.89 -4.22 1.63
N LEU A 428 10.09 -5.52 1.45
CA LEU A 428 10.51 -6.12 0.17
C LEU A 428 9.53 -5.84 -0.98
N ILE A 429 8.22 -5.97 -0.72
CA ILE A 429 7.18 -5.72 -1.75
C ILE A 429 7.10 -4.24 -2.13
N MET A 430 7.32 -3.33 -1.18
CA MET A 430 7.26 -1.88 -1.42
C MET A 430 8.53 -1.38 -2.10
N GLU A 431 9.69 -1.87 -1.68
CA GLU A 431 11.00 -1.58 -2.26
C GLU A 431 11.11 -1.95 -3.75
N ASP A 432 10.34 -2.95 -4.20
CA ASP A 432 10.58 -3.61 -5.49
C ASP A 432 12.03 -4.12 -5.61
N LYS A 433 12.66 -4.52 -4.50
CA LYS A 433 14.05 -5.03 -4.48
C LYS A 433 14.12 -6.53 -4.77
N GLN A 434 12.99 -7.23 -4.72
CA GLN A 434 12.94 -8.68 -4.83
C GLN A 434 11.73 -9.18 -5.64
N THR A 435 11.94 -10.28 -6.36
CA THR A 435 10.84 -11.03 -6.99
C THR A 435 9.89 -11.61 -5.95
N ILE A 436 8.59 -11.35 -6.16
CA ILE A 436 7.49 -11.86 -5.34
C ILE A 436 6.72 -12.87 -6.18
N VAL A 437 6.80 -14.14 -5.81
CA VAL A 437 6.01 -15.22 -6.41
C VAL A 437 4.67 -15.26 -5.70
N ALA A 438 3.58 -14.92 -6.40
CA ALA A 438 2.27 -14.75 -5.78
C ALA A 438 1.30 -15.82 -6.28
N LEU A 439 0.68 -16.58 -5.37
CA LEU A 439 -0.22 -17.70 -5.64
C LEU A 439 -1.65 -17.39 -5.20
N GLY A 440 -2.64 -18.07 -5.77
CA GLY A 440 -4.05 -17.91 -5.46
C GLY A 440 -4.81 -16.96 -6.41
N ALA A 441 -6.13 -16.89 -6.25
CA ALA A 441 -7.00 -16.13 -7.15
C ALA A 441 -6.75 -14.63 -6.98
N GLY A 442 -6.52 -13.95 -8.11
CA GLY A 442 -6.23 -12.52 -8.14
C GLY A 442 -4.84 -12.12 -7.60
N ALA A 443 -4.00 -13.08 -7.23
CA ALA A 443 -2.63 -12.82 -6.81
C ALA A 443 -1.79 -12.30 -7.98
N SER A 444 -0.86 -11.37 -7.70
CA SER A 444 -0.01 -10.74 -8.71
C SER A 444 1.45 -11.06 -8.44
N THR A 445 2.02 -11.96 -9.23
CA THR A 445 3.47 -12.18 -9.24
C THR A 445 4.14 -10.90 -9.72
N LYS A 446 5.24 -10.52 -9.05
CA LYS A 446 6.08 -9.38 -9.40
C LYS A 446 7.48 -9.91 -9.66
N TYR A 447 7.94 -9.89 -10.91
CA TYR A 447 9.31 -10.22 -11.26
C TYR A 447 10.15 -8.95 -11.28
N VAL A 448 11.19 -8.92 -10.46
CA VAL A 448 12.12 -7.79 -10.37
C VAL A 448 13.40 -8.18 -11.06
N TYR A 449 13.79 -7.41 -12.08
CA TYR A 449 15.07 -7.63 -12.76
C TYR A 449 16.22 -7.19 -11.84
N PRO A 450 17.29 -8.00 -11.72
CA PRO A 450 18.45 -7.65 -10.88
C PRO A 450 19.11 -6.32 -11.26
N THR A 451 19.01 -5.91 -12.53
CA THR A 451 19.61 -4.68 -13.06
C THR A 451 18.56 -3.81 -13.74
N GLY A 452 18.63 -2.49 -13.50
CA GLY A 452 17.83 -1.50 -14.23
C GLY A 452 16.42 -1.24 -13.69
N GLY A 453 16.05 -1.80 -12.53
CA GLY A 453 14.81 -1.47 -11.83
C GLY A 453 13.52 -1.81 -12.59
N ARG A 454 13.61 -2.63 -13.64
CA ARG A 454 12.46 -3.09 -14.41
C ARG A 454 11.67 -4.09 -13.59
N VAL A 455 10.36 -3.97 -13.62
CA VAL A 455 9.42 -4.85 -12.93
C VAL A 455 8.36 -5.31 -13.89
N GLU A 456 8.21 -6.63 -14.03
CA GLU A 456 7.14 -7.26 -14.80
C GLU A 456 6.14 -7.93 -13.86
N ARG A 457 4.88 -8.02 -14.29
CA ARG A 457 3.81 -8.58 -13.45
C ARG A 457 2.98 -9.59 -14.22
N GLN A 458 2.64 -10.67 -13.53
CA GLN A 458 1.68 -11.67 -14.00
C GLN A 458 0.59 -11.84 -12.96
N VAL A 459 -0.66 -11.68 -13.37
CA VAL A 459 -1.82 -11.70 -12.46
C VAL A 459 -2.65 -12.95 -12.71
N ASN A 460 -2.93 -13.69 -11.64
CA ASN A 460 -3.85 -14.81 -11.66
C ASN A 460 -5.29 -14.31 -11.87
N VAL A 461 -6.14 -15.15 -12.47
CA VAL A 461 -7.56 -14.84 -12.61
C VAL A 461 -8.18 -14.53 -11.24
N LYS A 462 -8.96 -13.46 -11.16
CA LYS A 462 -9.56 -12.99 -9.89
C LYS A 462 -10.75 -13.84 -9.46
N ASP A 463 -11.51 -14.33 -10.43
CA ASP A 463 -12.68 -15.16 -10.20
C ASP A 463 -12.26 -16.53 -9.65
N VAL A 464 -12.86 -16.92 -8.53
CA VAL A 464 -12.51 -18.15 -7.80
C VAL A 464 -12.89 -19.39 -8.60
N ASP A 465 -14.02 -19.36 -9.32
CA ASP A 465 -14.50 -20.51 -10.08
C ASP A 465 -13.59 -20.74 -11.28
N LEU A 466 -13.27 -19.67 -12.02
CA LEU A 466 -12.30 -19.75 -13.11
C LEU A 466 -10.92 -20.16 -12.62
N TYR A 467 -10.48 -19.74 -11.43
CA TYR A 467 -9.20 -20.16 -10.88
C TYR A 467 -9.17 -21.67 -10.59
N ILE A 468 -10.25 -22.21 -10.02
CA ILE A 468 -10.39 -23.65 -9.75
C ILE A 468 -10.43 -24.43 -11.08
N ASP A 469 -11.30 -24.04 -11.99
CA ASP A 469 -11.57 -24.77 -13.24
C ASP A 469 -10.39 -24.71 -14.22
N LYS A 470 -9.62 -23.61 -14.20
CA LYS A 470 -8.51 -23.33 -15.12
C LYS A 470 -7.16 -23.26 -14.41
N ILE A 471 -6.98 -24.07 -13.38
CA ILE A 471 -5.74 -24.08 -12.60
C ILE A 471 -4.52 -24.45 -13.46
N ASP A 472 -4.69 -25.39 -14.39
CA ASP A 472 -3.64 -25.79 -15.33
C ASP A 472 -3.25 -24.65 -16.28
N GLU A 473 -4.22 -23.96 -16.89
CA GLU A 473 -3.95 -22.78 -17.72
C GLU A 473 -3.26 -21.66 -16.92
N THR A 474 -3.58 -21.53 -15.63
CA THR A 474 -2.93 -20.54 -14.73
C THR A 474 -1.46 -20.89 -14.52
N ILE A 475 -1.17 -22.16 -14.29
CA ILE A 475 0.20 -22.68 -14.15
C ILE A 475 1.00 -22.49 -15.45
N GLU A 476 0.44 -22.85 -16.61
CA GLU A 476 1.08 -22.68 -17.93
C GLU A 476 1.42 -21.21 -18.23
N LYS A 477 0.54 -20.28 -17.84
CA LYS A 477 0.78 -18.84 -17.98
C LYS A 477 1.95 -18.38 -17.11
N LYS A 478 2.04 -18.87 -15.87
CA LYS A 478 3.18 -18.57 -15.00
C LYS A 478 4.48 -19.16 -15.52
N GLU A 479 4.42 -20.39 -16.02
CA GLU A 479 5.56 -21.02 -16.69
C GLU A 479 6.08 -20.15 -17.83
N SER A 480 5.19 -19.75 -18.73
CA SER A 480 5.51 -18.90 -19.88
C SER A 480 6.11 -17.56 -19.44
N PHE A 481 5.48 -16.89 -18.48
CA PHE A 481 5.94 -15.62 -17.91
C PHE A 481 7.37 -15.74 -17.36
N PHE A 482 7.63 -16.71 -16.48
CA PHE A 482 8.98 -16.87 -15.94
C PHE A 482 9.97 -17.36 -16.99
N ASN A 483 9.58 -18.17 -17.97
CA ASN A 483 10.47 -18.60 -19.06
C ASN A 483 10.87 -17.43 -19.97
N GLU A 484 9.99 -16.44 -20.15
CA GLU A 484 10.29 -15.20 -20.87
C GLU A 484 11.27 -14.32 -20.10
N HIS A 485 11.08 -14.17 -18.78
CA HIS A 485 11.84 -13.21 -17.98
C HIS A 485 13.11 -13.78 -17.31
N HIS A 486 13.25 -15.10 -17.17
CA HIS A 486 14.51 -15.73 -16.71
C HIS A 486 15.58 -15.87 -17.81
N LYS A 487 15.22 -15.70 -19.09
CA LYS A 487 16.12 -15.92 -20.24
C LYS A 487 17.06 -14.73 -20.55
N GLN A 488 17.41 -13.91 -19.57
CA GLN A 488 18.34 -12.78 -19.75
C GLN A 488 19.56 -12.88 -18.86
#